data_AF-A0A6D0IKP8-F1
#
_entry.id   AF-A0A6D0IKP8-F1
#
_cell.length_a   1.000
_cell.length_b   1.000
_cell.length_c   1.000
_cell.angle_alpha   90.00
_cell.angle_beta   90.00
_cell.angle_gamma   90.00
#
_symmetry.space_group_name_H-M   'P 1'
#
loop_
_entity.id
_entity.type
_entity.pdbx_description
1 polymer ?
#
loop_
_entity_poly.entity_id
_entity_poly.type
_entity_poly.pdbx_seq_one_letter_code
_entity_poly.pdbx_strand_id
1 'polypeptide(L)'
;YRDRILAYYQQTLNQFCQHGTISGCLTVKLSAEVCDLSEDMRSAMDKGARGVIALLSQALENGHENHCLTFCGEPLQQAQVLYALWLGANLQAKISRNSEPLENALAHVKTIIATPAV
;
A
#
# COMPACT_ATOMS: atom_id res chain seq x y z
N TYR A 1 5.26 3.90 -15.02
CA TYR A 1 4.74 4.15 -13.67
C TYR A 1 3.94 2.98 -13.10
N ARG A 2 3.01 2.38 -13.88
CA ARG A 2 2.21 1.23 -13.46
C ARG A 2 3.03 0.10 -12.82
N ASP A 3 4.06 -0.36 -13.51
CA ASP A 3 4.88 -1.48 -13.02
C ASP A 3 5.64 -1.15 -11.74
N ARG A 4 6.00 0.11 -11.52
CA ARG A 4 6.64 0.55 -10.26
C ARG A 4 5.67 0.44 -9.09
N ILE A 5 4.41 0.84 -9.30
CA ILE A 5 3.35 0.70 -8.28
C ILE A 5 3.10 -0.79 -8.00
N LEU A 6 3.00 -1.62 -9.02
CA LEU A 6 2.80 -3.06 -8.84
C LEU A 6 4.02 -3.74 -8.17
N ALA A 7 5.24 -3.32 -8.52
CA ALA A 7 6.47 -3.83 -7.92
C ALA A 7 6.56 -3.50 -6.44
N TYR A 8 6.10 -2.31 -6.01
CA TYR A 8 6.03 -1.94 -4.60
C TYR A 8 5.23 -2.98 -3.79
N TYR A 9 4.03 -3.35 -4.26
CA TYR A 9 3.19 -4.35 -3.60
C TYR A 9 3.77 -5.78 -3.72
N GLN A 10 4.24 -6.15 -4.91
CA GLN A 10 4.83 -7.47 -5.17
C GLN A 10 6.06 -7.72 -4.28
N GLN A 11 6.89 -6.71 -4.06
CA GLN A 11 8.07 -6.83 -3.21
C GLN A 11 7.68 -7.15 -1.76
N THR A 12 6.66 -6.49 -1.21
CA THR A 12 6.17 -6.77 0.14
C THR A 12 5.54 -8.17 0.23
N LEU A 13 4.79 -8.61 -0.78
CA LEU A 13 4.29 -9.99 -0.87
C LEU A 13 5.44 -11.01 -0.85
N ASN A 14 6.48 -10.80 -1.67
CA ASN A 14 7.64 -11.69 -1.73
C ASN A 14 8.36 -11.78 -0.37
N GLN A 15 8.52 -10.66 0.34
CA GLN A 15 9.11 -10.62 1.67
C GLN A 15 8.30 -11.44 2.67
N PHE A 16 6.97 -11.33 2.64
CA PHE A 16 6.08 -12.10 3.49
C PHE A 16 6.22 -13.61 3.23
N CYS A 17 6.16 -14.04 1.96
CA CYS A 17 6.26 -15.46 1.59
C CYS A 17 7.60 -16.09 1.98
N GLN A 18 8.71 -15.33 1.92
CA GLN A 18 10.03 -15.83 2.26
C GLN A 18 10.27 -15.95 3.77
N HIS A 19 9.77 -15.01 4.57
CA HIS A 19 10.14 -14.90 5.99
C HIS A 19 8.97 -15.15 6.96
N GLY A 20 7.76 -15.42 6.45
CA GLY A 20 6.52 -15.54 7.24
C GLY A 20 6.13 -14.25 7.98
N THR A 21 6.89 -13.16 7.75
CA THR A 21 6.73 -11.87 8.40
C THR A 21 7.10 -10.79 7.40
N ILE A 22 6.31 -9.70 7.37
CA ILE A 22 6.76 -8.47 6.72
C ILE A 22 7.76 -7.81 7.66
N SER A 23 9.05 -8.02 7.41
CA SER A 23 10.10 -7.25 8.08
C SER A 23 9.90 -5.76 7.75
N GLY A 24 9.85 -4.91 8.78
CA GLY A 24 9.79 -3.45 8.59
C GLY A 24 8.41 -2.80 8.48
N CYS A 25 7.28 -3.53 8.49
CA CYS A 25 5.97 -2.87 8.60
C CYS A 25 5.66 -2.47 10.05
N LEU A 26 6.39 -1.46 10.53
CA LEU A 26 6.25 -0.93 11.88
C LEU A 26 4.85 -0.37 12.10
N THR A 27 4.24 0.19 11.05
CA THR A 27 2.87 0.69 11.09
C THR A 27 1.86 -0.38 11.51
N VAL A 28 1.89 -1.58 10.91
CA VAL A 28 0.95 -2.67 11.27
C VAL A 28 1.22 -3.24 12.66
N LYS A 29 2.44 -3.11 13.18
CA LYS A 29 2.82 -3.66 14.49
C LYS A 29 2.53 -2.70 15.63
N LEU A 30 2.89 -1.43 15.47
CA LEU A 30 2.85 -0.47 16.56
C LEU A 30 1.57 0.36 16.58
N SER A 31 0.84 0.51 15.47
CA SER A 31 -0.24 1.50 15.39
C SER A 31 -1.33 1.30 16.45
N ALA A 32 -1.69 0.04 16.73
CA ALA A 32 -2.70 -0.28 17.74
C ALA A 32 -2.18 -0.14 19.18
N GLU A 33 -0.86 -0.18 19.39
CA GLU A 33 -0.27 -0.17 20.73
C GLU A 33 0.17 1.24 21.14
N VAL A 34 0.78 1.99 20.23
CA VAL A 34 1.50 3.24 20.58
C VAL A 34 0.68 4.50 20.31
N CYS A 35 -0.33 4.44 19.44
CA CYS A 35 -1.13 5.61 19.09
C CYS A 35 -1.97 6.14 20.25
N ASP A 36 -2.42 5.26 21.15
CA ASP A 36 -3.17 5.64 22.36
C ASP A 36 -2.26 5.93 23.56
N LEU A 37 -0.96 5.61 23.46
CA LEU A 37 0.01 5.75 24.55
C LEU A 37 0.93 6.99 24.40
N SER A 38 1.16 7.46 23.18
CA SER A 38 2.07 8.58 22.91
C SER A 38 1.64 9.37 21.68
N GLU A 39 1.29 10.64 21.90
CA GLU A 39 0.99 11.57 20.80
C GLU A 39 2.18 11.82 19.87
N ASP A 40 3.40 11.85 20.41
CA ASP A 40 4.62 12.00 19.61
C ASP A 40 4.81 10.81 18.66
N MET A 41 4.61 9.58 19.17
CA MET A 41 4.67 8.38 18.33
C MET A 41 3.51 8.34 17.32
N ARG A 42 2.29 8.64 17.75
CA ARG A 42 1.11 8.73 16.86
C ARG A 42 1.38 9.71 15.71
N SER A 43 1.88 10.91 16.02
CA SER A 43 2.21 11.96 15.04
C SER A 43 3.34 11.54 14.10
N ALA A 44 4.38 10.87 14.61
CA ALA A 44 5.46 10.34 13.78
C ALA A 44 4.96 9.25 12.80
N MET A 45 4.09 8.35 13.27
CA MET A 45 3.48 7.32 12.44
C MET A 45 2.58 7.91 11.36
N ASP A 46 1.73 8.87 11.73
CA ASP A 46 0.83 9.60 10.83
C ASP A 46 1.62 10.39 9.76
N LYS A 47 2.73 11.03 10.14
CA LYS A 47 3.67 11.66 9.19
C LYS A 47 4.26 10.64 8.22
N GLY A 48 4.65 9.46 8.71
CA GLY A 48 5.17 8.36 7.88
C GLY A 48 4.12 7.87 6.86
N ALA A 49 2.89 7.64 7.32
CA ALA A 49 1.77 7.23 6.47
C ALA A 49 1.48 8.26 5.37
N ARG A 50 1.40 9.55 5.72
CA ARG A 50 1.25 10.64 4.75
C ARG A 50 2.35 10.67 3.70
N GLY A 51 3.60 10.39 4.10
CA GLY A 51 4.73 10.32 3.16
C GLY A 51 4.54 9.23 2.10
N VAL A 52 4.11 8.03 2.52
CA VAL A 52 3.83 6.92 1.59
C VAL A 52 2.66 7.26 0.66
N ILE A 53 1.57 7.81 1.21
CA ILE A 53 0.41 8.23 0.44
C ILE A 53 0.79 9.30 -0.61
N ALA A 54 1.62 10.28 -0.24
CA ALA A 54 2.07 11.31 -1.16
C ALA A 54 2.90 10.73 -2.32
N LEU A 55 3.81 9.78 -2.03
CA LEU A 55 4.60 9.10 -3.07
C LEU A 55 3.71 8.28 -4.02
N LEU A 56 2.71 7.58 -3.48
CA LEU A 56 1.73 6.85 -4.29
C LEU A 56 0.91 7.79 -5.16
N SER A 57 0.42 8.90 -4.59
CA SER A 57 -0.35 9.92 -5.31
C SER A 57 0.45 10.49 -6.48
N GLN A 58 1.72 10.85 -6.25
CA GLN A 58 2.59 11.37 -7.30
C GLN A 58 2.86 10.32 -8.39
N ALA A 59 3.02 9.05 -8.02
CA ALA A 59 3.22 7.97 -8.98
C ALA A 59 1.98 7.72 -9.85
N LEU A 60 0.78 7.87 -9.28
CA LEU A 60 -0.50 7.78 -9.99
C LEU A 60 -0.68 8.96 -10.96
N GLU A 61 -0.48 10.19 -10.48
CA GLU A 61 -0.58 11.41 -11.29
C GLU A 61 0.39 11.36 -12.48
N ASN A 62 1.69 11.13 -12.21
CA ASN A 62 2.68 10.99 -13.28
C ASN A 62 2.33 9.85 -14.25
N GLY A 63 1.79 8.74 -13.74
CA GLY A 63 1.41 7.62 -14.57
C GLY A 63 0.23 7.93 -15.49
N HIS A 64 -0.71 8.73 -15.02
CA HIS A 64 -1.86 9.20 -15.79
C HIS A 64 -1.43 10.20 -16.87
N GLU A 65 -0.62 11.21 -16.50
CA GLU A 65 -0.08 12.22 -17.43
C GLU A 65 0.77 11.60 -18.55
N ASN A 66 1.55 10.56 -18.22
CA ASN A 66 2.36 9.84 -19.21
C ASN A 66 1.59 8.73 -19.94
N HIS A 67 0.26 8.65 -19.80
CA HIS A 67 -0.60 7.62 -20.41
C HIS A 67 -0.09 6.19 -20.19
N CYS A 68 0.50 5.92 -19.03
CA CYS A 68 1.05 4.62 -18.65
C CYS A 68 0.08 3.79 -17.79
N LEU A 69 -0.94 4.44 -17.22
CA LEU A 69 -1.99 3.83 -16.40
C LEU A 69 -3.27 4.66 -16.46
N THR A 70 -4.38 4.02 -16.13
CA THR A 70 -5.68 4.65 -15.91
C THR A 70 -6.30 4.13 -14.61
N PHE A 71 -7.06 4.98 -13.94
CA PHE A 71 -7.82 4.69 -12.73
C PHE A 71 -8.99 5.69 -12.62
N CYS A 72 -9.94 5.43 -11.73
CA CYS A 72 -11.08 6.32 -11.50
C CYS A 72 -10.80 7.25 -10.31
N GLY A 73 -11.17 8.53 -10.43
CA GLY A 73 -11.09 9.53 -9.36
C GLY A 73 -9.74 10.24 -9.28
N GLU A 74 -9.52 10.93 -8.16
CA GLU A 74 -8.34 11.78 -7.95
C GLU A 74 -7.11 10.98 -7.48
N PRO A 75 -5.87 11.33 -7.91
CA PRO A 75 -4.66 10.60 -7.53
C PRO A 75 -4.48 10.44 -6.01
N LEU A 76 -4.77 11.48 -5.24
CA LEU A 76 -4.61 11.46 -3.79
C LEU A 76 -5.63 10.53 -3.11
N GLN A 77 -6.89 10.61 -3.54
CA GLN A 77 -7.96 9.74 -3.02
C GLN A 77 -7.62 8.28 -3.32
N GLN A 78 -7.18 8.00 -4.55
CA GLN A 78 -6.80 6.66 -4.96
C GLN A 78 -5.57 6.15 -4.19
N ALA A 79 -4.58 7.00 -3.93
CA ALA A 79 -3.43 6.66 -3.09
C ALA A 79 -3.82 6.31 -1.65
N GLN A 80 -4.77 7.03 -1.05
CA GLN A 80 -5.29 6.74 0.29
C GLN A 80 -5.99 5.38 0.33
N VAL A 81 -6.84 5.09 -0.66
CA VAL A 81 -7.53 3.79 -0.80
C VAL A 81 -6.52 2.65 -0.95
N LEU A 82 -5.52 2.81 -1.81
CA LEU A 82 -4.46 1.83 -2.01
C LEU A 82 -3.65 1.58 -0.73
N TYR A 83 -3.34 2.64 0.03
CA TYR A 83 -2.63 2.53 1.29
C TYR A 83 -3.45 1.77 2.35
N ALA A 84 -4.73 2.09 2.51
CA ALA A 84 -5.64 1.40 3.43
C ALA A 84 -5.86 -0.07 3.02
N LEU A 85 -6.12 -0.28 1.72
CA LEU A 85 -5.81 -1.45 0.90
C LEU A 85 -4.76 -2.37 1.53
N TRP A 86 -3.55 -1.91 1.37
CA TRP A 86 -2.37 -2.67 1.71
C TRP A 86 -2.23 -2.88 3.21
N LEU A 87 -2.54 -1.85 4.01
CA LEU A 87 -2.48 -1.93 5.46
C LEU A 87 -3.37 -3.06 6.00
N GLY A 88 -4.62 -3.15 5.54
CA GLY A 88 -5.56 -4.20 5.93
C GLY A 88 -5.11 -5.59 5.49
N ALA A 89 -4.62 -5.72 4.25
CA ALA A 89 -4.12 -6.99 3.73
C ALA A 89 -2.91 -7.50 4.53
N ASN A 90 -1.97 -6.61 4.91
CA ASN A 90 -0.82 -6.98 5.75
C ASN A 90 -1.27 -7.43 7.15
N LEU A 91 -2.24 -6.75 7.75
CA LEU A 91 -2.80 -7.15 9.05
C LEU A 91 -3.46 -8.53 8.96
N GLN A 92 -4.31 -8.76 7.96
CA GLN A 92 -5.01 -10.03 7.78
C GLN A 92 -4.05 -11.18 7.46
N ALA A 93 -3.02 -10.93 6.65
CA ALA A 93 -1.97 -11.92 6.37
C ALA A 93 -1.20 -12.31 7.64
N LYS A 94 -0.90 -11.34 8.52
CA LYS A 94 -0.28 -11.60 9.82
C LYS A 94 -1.19 -12.42 10.75
N ILE A 95 -2.49 -12.10 10.80
CA ILE A 95 -3.47 -12.82 11.64
C ILE A 95 -3.63 -14.27 11.16
N SER A 96 -3.82 -14.47 9.85
CA SER A 96 -4.07 -15.78 9.23
C SER A 96 -2.80 -16.60 9.00
N ARG A 97 -1.62 -15.97 9.07
CA ARG A 97 -0.33 -16.55 8.66
C ARG A 97 -0.36 -17.09 7.22
N ASN A 98 -1.09 -16.41 6.34
CA ASN A 98 -1.30 -16.78 4.95
C ASN A 98 -1.06 -15.55 4.04
N SER A 99 -0.45 -15.76 2.87
CA SER A 99 -0.19 -14.72 1.87
C SER A 99 -1.43 -14.33 1.06
N GLU A 100 -2.48 -15.16 1.07
CA GLU A 100 -3.72 -14.95 0.30
C GLU A 100 -4.32 -13.53 0.41
N PRO A 101 -4.39 -12.87 1.59
CA PRO A 101 -4.88 -11.48 1.65
C PRO A 101 -4.03 -10.49 0.85
N LEU A 102 -2.70 -10.67 0.84
CA LEU A 102 -1.77 -9.84 0.06
C LEU A 102 -1.87 -10.13 -1.43
N GLU A 103 -2.03 -11.39 -1.81
CA GLU A 103 -2.25 -11.82 -3.20
C GLU A 103 -3.54 -11.23 -3.77
N ASN A 104 -4.64 -11.31 -3.01
CA ASN A 104 -5.94 -10.75 -3.37
C ASN A 104 -5.88 -9.22 -3.48
N ALA A 105 -5.23 -8.55 -2.53
CA ALA A 105 -5.02 -7.10 -2.60
C ALA A 105 -4.21 -6.71 -3.84
N LEU A 106 -3.11 -7.40 -4.15
CA LEU A 106 -2.32 -7.15 -5.35
C LEU A 106 -3.12 -7.39 -6.64
N ALA A 107 -3.89 -8.48 -6.71
CA ALA A 107 -4.78 -8.74 -7.83
C ALA A 107 -5.79 -7.61 -8.03
N HIS A 108 -6.39 -7.11 -6.93
CA HIS A 108 -7.31 -5.98 -6.96
C HIS A 108 -6.63 -4.69 -7.45
N VAL A 109 -5.41 -4.38 -6.99
CA VAL A 109 -4.64 -3.23 -7.47
C VAL A 109 -4.38 -3.33 -8.98
N LYS A 110 -4.07 -4.53 -9.50
CA LYS A 110 -3.87 -4.73 -10.96
C LYS A 110 -5.12 -4.40 -11.78
N THR A 111 -6.31 -4.64 -11.22
CA THR A 111 -7.60 -4.32 -11.85
C THR A 111 -7.90 -2.83 -11.78
N ILE A 112 -7.70 -2.18 -10.62
CA ILE A 112 -8.03 -0.76 -10.49
C ILE A 112 -7.03 0.14 -11.23
N ILE A 113 -5.75 -0.20 -11.17
CA ILE A 113 -4.69 0.52 -11.89
C ILE A 113 -4.47 -0.19 -13.23
N ALA A 114 -5.34 0.09 -14.19
CA ALA A 114 -5.36 -0.56 -15.48
C ALA A 114 -4.35 0.07 -16.47
N THR A 115 -4.00 -0.66 -17.51
CA THR A 115 -3.35 -0.08 -18.70
C THR A 115 -4.41 0.69 -19.51
N PRO A 116 -4.09 1.85 -20.09
CA PRO A 116 -5.03 2.57 -20.94
C PRO A 116 -5.49 1.71 -22.12
N ALA A 117 -6.74 1.89 -22.55
CA ALA A 117 -7.19 1.34 -23.82
C ALA A 117 -6.40 2.02 -24.95
N VAL A 118 -5.97 1.22 -25.93
CA VAL A 118 -5.20 1.66 -27.11
C VAL A 118 -5.97 2.71 -27.90
#